data_AF-A0A368FFU2-F1
#
_entry.id   AF-A0A368FFU2-F1
#
_cell.length_a   1.000
_cell.length_b   1.000
_cell.length_c   1.000
_cell.angle_alpha   90.00
_cell.angle_beta   90.00
_cell.angle_gamma   90.00
#
_symmetry.space_group_name_H-M   'P 1'
#
loop_
_entity.id
_entity.type
_entity.pdbx_description
1 polymer ?
#
loop_
_entity_poly.entity_id
_entity_poly.type
_entity_poly.pdbx_seq_one_letter_code
_entity_poly.pdbx_strand_id
1 'polypeptide(L)'
;MNNHTWLLLLLANIANGYKIVLFVLDVSNSQVMFNKRVAETLADRGHSVTMVLMQAMDDRAGNDIEFKENVKLYRVNGSIGVSRQELEEQQASIIFEDYSMFDRRVWKSMQQGMRIIEGSCRNIISNREFITWLQKEHFDLAFIHVYQACPIGLVRVGRIPTWIWLNSSPLVDHVAQRIGVPTIPSYVPPLAMESTDSMNFYERTKSLIGHVMTSLVWDRFVASPETELFREFIDPTFPNLIDLAKECPLVMVNSNELYELPRPSLAKVINIGGLDMQMQQSRLLPTEISTLAAEAEGIIIFSFGSIAPIQRMPKTWKIAFFKAFSLFPEIHFFARYTGDDANGQLLSYFLRKVN
;
A
#
# COMPACT_ATOMS: atom_id res chain seq x y z
N MET A 1 -37.28 1.11 40.05
CA MET A 1 -36.14 0.86 39.13
C MET A 1 -35.14 1.97 39.36
N ASN A 2 -33.96 1.65 39.89
CA ASN A 2 -33.05 2.64 40.49
C ASN A 2 -32.24 3.42 39.44
N ASN A 3 -32.03 4.72 39.69
CA ASN A 3 -31.17 5.61 38.88
C ASN A 3 -29.75 5.07 38.68
N HIS A 4 -29.26 4.21 39.58
CA HIS A 4 -27.96 3.55 39.47
C HIS A 4 -27.88 2.54 38.30
N THR A 5 -28.99 1.92 37.92
CA THR A 5 -29.04 0.96 36.81
C THR A 5 -28.86 1.67 35.46
N TRP A 6 -29.43 2.88 35.32
CA TRP A 6 -29.23 3.72 34.15
C TRP A 6 -27.79 4.24 34.04
N LEU A 7 -27.16 4.58 35.17
CA LEU A 7 -25.77 5.02 35.19
C LEU A 7 -24.79 3.89 34.80
N LEU A 8 -25.06 2.65 35.26
CA LEU A 8 -24.29 1.46 34.84
C LEU A 8 -24.49 1.11 33.37
N LEU A 9 -25.70 1.28 32.82
CA LEU A 9 -25.99 1.09 31.39
C LEU A 9 -25.39 2.22 30.52
N LEU A 10 -25.30 3.45 31.05
CA LEU A 10 -24.60 4.56 30.40
C LEU A 10 -23.08 4.36 30.44
N LEU A 11 -22.52 3.90 31.56
CA LEU A 11 -21.09 3.58 31.68
C LEU A 11 -20.68 2.37 30.82
N ALA A 12 -21.56 1.37 30.68
CA ALA A 12 -21.32 0.21 29.80
C ALA A 12 -21.28 0.60 28.30
N ASN A 13 -21.95 1.68 27.90
CA ASN A 13 -21.89 2.20 26.52
C ASN A 13 -20.66 3.08 26.24
N ILE A 14 -19.87 3.44 27.26
CA ILE A 14 -18.72 4.35 27.11
C ILE A 14 -17.40 3.59 26.88
N ALA A 15 -17.37 2.25 27.01
CA ALA A 15 -16.10 1.51 27.04
C ALA A 15 -16.14 0.13 26.36
N ASN A 16 -16.40 0.07 25.06
CA ASN A 16 -16.10 -1.16 24.29
C ASN A 16 -15.26 -0.86 23.04
N GLY A 17 -14.08 -0.29 23.27
CA GLY A 17 -13.06 -0.14 22.24
C GLY A 17 -12.30 -1.45 22.05
N TYR A 18 -12.48 -2.12 20.91
CA TYR A 18 -11.63 -3.24 20.52
C TYR A 18 -10.14 -2.87 20.53
N LYS A 19 -9.29 -3.84 20.88
CA LYS A 19 -7.84 -3.77 20.76
C LYS A 19 -7.42 -4.25 19.38
N ILE A 20 -6.99 -3.33 18.54
CA ILE A 20 -6.77 -3.57 17.11
C ILE A 20 -5.28 -3.46 16.79
N VAL A 21 -4.77 -4.38 15.98
CA VAL A 21 -3.42 -4.30 15.42
C VAL A 21 -3.46 -4.11 13.91
N LEU A 22 -2.59 -3.27 13.35
CA LEU A 22 -2.36 -3.17 11.91
C LEU A 22 -0.92 -3.58 11.62
N PHE A 23 -0.74 -4.61 10.81
CA PHE A 23 0.59 -5.01 10.34
C PHE A 23 0.89 -4.33 9.01
N VAL A 24 1.96 -3.52 9.00
CA VAL A 24 2.35 -2.71 7.84
C VAL A 24 3.81 -2.94 7.50
N LEU A 25 4.08 -3.38 6.27
CA LEU A 25 5.43 -3.36 5.73
C LEU A 25 5.86 -1.91 5.50
N ASP A 26 6.88 -1.49 6.23
CA ASP A 26 7.42 -0.14 6.11
C ASP A 26 8.42 -0.07 4.95
N VAL A 27 7.92 -0.22 3.72
CA VAL A 27 8.70 -0.12 2.47
C VAL A 27 8.44 1.17 1.69
N SER A 28 7.27 1.79 1.85
CA SER A 28 6.93 3.02 1.15
C SER A 28 5.99 3.90 1.97
N ASN A 29 6.11 5.22 1.77
CA ASN A 29 5.27 6.17 2.49
C ASN A 29 3.78 6.02 2.17
N SER A 30 3.44 5.68 0.92
CA SER A 30 2.05 5.50 0.50
C SER A 30 1.34 4.41 1.30
N GLN A 31 2.00 3.25 1.48
CA GLN A 31 1.45 2.13 2.24
C GLN A 31 1.28 2.49 3.72
N VAL A 32 2.26 3.16 4.32
CA VAL A 32 2.18 3.58 5.72
C VAL A 32 1.10 4.65 5.92
N MET A 33 1.02 5.65 5.04
CA MET A 33 0.00 6.71 5.12
C MET A 33 -1.42 6.16 4.99
N PHE A 34 -1.64 5.20 4.09
CA PHE A 34 -2.93 4.57 3.92
C PHE A 34 -3.36 3.79 5.18
N ASN A 35 -2.47 2.94 5.72
CA ASN A 35 -2.75 2.21 6.96
C ASN A 35 -2.89 3.15 8.17
N LYS A 36 -2.11 4.23 8.21
CA LYS A 36 -2.21 5.28 9.23
C LYS A 36 -3.61 5.87 9.27
N ARG A 37 -4.20 6.21 8.12
CA ARG A 37 -5.56 6.80 8.07
C ARG A 37 -6.61 5.87 8.63
N VAL A 38 -6.51 4.56 8.34
CA VAL A 38 -7.37 3.54 8.94
C VAL A 38 -7.15 3.48 10.46
N ALA A 39 -5.89 3.43 10.90
CA ALA A 39 -5.54 3.39 12.32
C ALA A 39 -6.07 4.60 13.09
N GLU A 40 -5.86 5.80 12.58
CA GLU A 40 -6.34 7.06 13.18
C GLU A 40 -7.86 7.11 13.22
N THR A 41 -8.54 6.70 12.15
CA THR A 41 -10.01 6.67 12.11
C THR A 41 -10.59 5.71 13.17
N LEU A 42 -9.93 4.56 13.38
CA LEU A 42 -10.33 3.60 14.41
C LEU A 42 -10.02 4.13 15.81
N ALA A 43 -8.86 4.74 16.01
CA ALA A 43 -8.47 5.33 17.29
C ALA A 43 -9.38 6.50 17.69
N ASP A 44 -9.77 7.35 16.74
CA ASP A 44 -10.71 8.45 16.95
C ASP A 44 -12.12 7.96 17.34
N ARG A 45 -12.46 6.72 16.99
CA ARG A 45 -13.71 6.04 17.43
C ARG A 45 -13.58 5.29 18.75
N GLY A 46 -12.47 5.44 19.47
CA GLY A 46 -12.27 4.90 20.81
C GLY A 46 -11.67 3.50 20.85
N HIS A 47 -11.19 2.95 19.73
CA HIS A 47 -10.47 1.68 19.72
C HIS A 47 -9.02 1.84 20.21
N SER A 48 -8.47 0.83 20.88
CA SER A 48 -7.04 0.80 21.23
C SER A 48 -6.26 0.28 20.03
N VAL A 49 -5.71 1.19 19.22
CA VAL A 49 -5.05 0.83 17.96
C VAL A 49 -3.53 0.80 18.11
N THR A 50 -2.92 -0.29 17.64
CA THR A 50 -1.45 -0.45 17.53
C THR A 50 -1.07 -0.70 16.08
N MET A 51 -0.18 0.10 15.52
CA MET A 51 0.45 -0.18 14.22
C MET A 51 1.80 -0.86 14.44
N VAL A 52 1.93 -2.09 13.95
CA VAL A 52 3.20 -2.81 13.88
C VAL A 52 3.87 -2.44 12.56
N LEU A 53 4.89 -1.59 12.66
CA LEU A 53 5.72 -1.15 11.54
C LEU A 53 6.86 -2.15 11.38
N MET A 54 6.73 -2.99 10.35
CA MET A 54 7.71 -3.99 9.96
C MET A 54 8.75 -3.33 9.06
N GLN A 55 9.84 -2.88 9.65
CA GLN A 55 10.89 -2.15 8.95
C GLN A 55 11.65 -3.10 8.03
N ALA A 56 11.53 -2.91 6.72
CA ALA A 56 12.18 -3.77 5.72
C ALA A 56 13.54 -3.24 5.22
N MET A 57 13.90 -1.99 5.56
CA MET A 57 15.09 -1.29 5.08
C MET A 57 15.82 -0.61 6.24
N ASP A 58 17.15 -0.56 6.17
CA ASP A 58 18.02 -0.11 7.29
C ASP A 58 17.80 1.35 7.68
N ASP A 59 17.53 2.19 6.70
CA ASP A 59 17.47 3.64 6.79
C ASP A 59 16.04 4.20 6.90
N ARG A 60 15.01 3.33 6.97
CA ARG A 60 13.65 3.75 7.38
C ARG A 60 13.55 3.77 8.91
N ALA A 61 14.03 4.86 9.51
CA ALA A 61 13.77 5.17 10.92
C ALA A 61 12.30 5.49 11.21
N GLY A 62 11.47 5.62 10.16
CA GLY A 62 10.02 5.76 10.24
C GLY A 62 9.53 7.03 10.93
N ASN A 63 10.37 8.08 10.97
CA ASN A 63 10.03 9.42 11.45
C ASN A 63 9.48 10.33 10.36
N ASP A 64 9.47 9.87 9.11
CA ASP A 64 8.98 10.65 7.96
C ASP A 64 7.47 10.89 7.98
N ILE A 65 6.74 10.19 8.85
CA ILE A 65 5.28 10.23 8.96
C ILE A 65 4.91 10.46 10.41
N GLU A 66 4.26 11.59 10.65
CA GLU A 66 3.65 11.90 11.96
C GLU A 66 2.41 11.03 12.17
N PHE A 67 2.13 10.61 13.40
CA PHE A 67 0.92 9.87 13.76
C PHE A 67 0.20 10.62 14.89
N LYS A 68 -1.13 10.55 14.94
CA LYS A 68 -1.86 11.02 16.12
C LYS A 68 -1.41 10.28 17.38
N GLU A 69 -1.38 10.99 18.51
CA GLU A 69 -0.93 10.46 19.81
C GLU A 69 -1.74 9.25 20.29
N ASN A 70 -2.99 9.12 19.85
CA ASN A 70 -3.88 8.00 20.21
C ASN A 70 -3.60 6.71 19.42
N VAL A 71 -2.67 6.70 18.47
CA VAL A 71 -2.21 5.49 17.76
C VAL A 71 -0.87 5.03 18.34
N LYS A 72 -0.82 3.81 18.88
CA LYS A 72 0.42 3.21 19.38
C LYS A 72 1.25 2.69 18.22
N LEU A 73 2.56 2.90 18.25
CA LEU A 73 3.49 2.36 17.26
C LEU A 73 4.36 1.29 17.91
N TYR A 74 4.41 0.11 17.29
CA TYR A 74 5.38 -0.92 17.61
C TYR A 74 6.29 -1.13 16.41
N ARG A 75 7.59 -0.88 16.57
CA ARG A 75 8.56 -1.02 15.47
C ARG A 75 9.31 -2.33 15.63
N VAL A 76 9.29 -3.15 14.59
CA VAL A 76 10.07 -4.39 14.53
C VAL A 76 11.05 -4.30 13.37
N ASN A 77 12.33 -4.48 13.67
CA ASN A 77 13.37 -4.50 12.66
C ASN A 77 13.31 -5.82 11.90
N GLY A 78 12.89 -5.76 10.65
CA GLY A 78 12.91 -6.84 9.67
C GLY A 78 13.80 -6.50 8.48
N SER A 79 14.79 -5.61 8.63
CA SER A 79 15.66 -5.23 7.52
C SER A 79 16.63 -6.36 7.20
N ILE A 80 16.96 -6.52 5.92
CA ILE A 80 17.91 -7.53 5.43
C ILE A 80 19.23 -6.91 4.95
N GLY A 81 19.55 -5.70 5.40
CA GLY A 81 20.75 -4.98 4.98
C GLY A 81 20.58 -4.21 3.67
N VAL A 82 19.34 -3.87 3.31
CA VAL A 82 19.03 -3.12 2.07
C VAL A 82 18.67 -1.69 2.44
N SER A 83 19.31 -0.73 1.78
CA SER A 83 18.99 0.69 1.92
C SER A 83 17.84 1.10 1.02
N ARG A 84 17.10 2.13 1.44
CA ARG A 84 16.06 2.76 0.65
C ARG A 84 16.61 3.35 -0.64
N GLN A 85 17.78 3.98 -0.58
CA GLN A 85 18.42 4.56 -1.76
C GLN A 85 18.69 3.51 -2.84
N GLU A 86 19.21 2.34 -2.46
CA GLU A 86 19.47 1.25 -3.39
C GLU A 86 18.19 0.78 -4.11
N LEU A 87 17.08 0.70 -3.36
CA LEU A 87 15.78 0.33 -3.93
C LEU A 87 15.20 1.41 -4.84
N GLU A 88 15.28 2.68 -4.45
CA GLU A 88 14.83 3.80 -5.27
C GLU A 88 15.63 3.89 -6.57
N GLU A 89 16.95 3.66 -6.54
CA GLU A 89 17.81 3.65 -7.73
C GLU A 89 17.46 2.51 -8.68
N GLN A 90 17.23 1.31 -8.14
CA GLN A 90 16.82 0.17 -8.95
C GLN A 90 15.43 0.38 -9.56
N GLN A 91 14.47 0.87 -8.79
CA GLN A 91 13.13 1.19 -9.31
C GLN A 91 13.18 2.26 -10.40
N ALA A 92 13.97 3.31 -10.20
CA ALA A 92 14.15 4.36 -11.20
C ALA A 92 14.78 3.84 -12.51
N SER A 93 15.60 2.78 -12.45
CA SER A 93 16.21 2.18 -13.63
C SER A 93 15.22 1.43 -14.54
N ILE A 94 14.03 1.10 -14.03
CA ILE A 94 13.03 0.33 -14.78
C ILE A 94 11.74 1.11 -15.08
N ILE A 95 11.43 2.14 -14.28
CA ILE A 95 10.11 2.80 -14.29
C ILE A 95 9.81 3.61 -15.56
N PHE A 96 10.84 4.01 -16.30
CA PHE A 96 10.72 4.81 -17.53
C PHE A 96 11.09 4.04 -18.81
N GLU A 97 11.19 2.72 -18.73
CA GLU A 97 11.46 1.85 -19.88
C GLU A 97 10.28 0.90 -20.14
N ASP A 98 10.02 0.62 -21.42
CA ASP A 98 9.02 -0.37 -21.82
C ASP A 98 9.66 -1.75 -21.86
N TYR A 99 9.47 -2.52 -20.79
CA TYR A 99 10.02 -3.86 -20.67
C TYR A 99 8.95 -4.93 -20.75
N SER A 100 9.30 -5.99 -21.46
CA SER A 100 8.62 -7.27 -21.31
C SER A 100 8.80 -7.80 -19.88
N MET A 101 7.78 -8.49 -19.37
CA MET A 101 7.86 -9.24 -18.09
C MET A 101 8.99 -10.28 -18.06
N PHE A 102 9.52 -10.66 -19.24
CA PHE A 102 10.65 -11.58 -19.38
C PHE A 102 12.00 -10.86 -19.45
N ASP A 103 12.04 -9.53 -19.37
CA ASP A 103 13.30 -8.79 -19.29
C ASP A 103 14.03 -9.15 -17.99
N ARG A 104 15.33 -9.44 -18.11
CA ARG A 104 16.17 -9.86 -16.98
C ARG A 104 16.23 -8.80 -15.87
N ARG A 105 16.12 -7.51 -16.19
CA ARG A 105 16.10 -6.40 -15.21
C ARG A 105 14.81 -6.41 -14.41
N VAL A 106 13.66 -6.55 -15.07
CA VAL A 106 12.34 -6.69 -14.42
C VAL A 106 12.34 -7.91 -13.51
N TRP A 107 12.79 -9.06 -14.02
CA TRP A 107 12.88 -10.28 -13.23
C TRP A 107 13.79 -10.13 -12.01
N LYS A 108 14.97 -9.51 -12.17
CA LYS A 108 15.89 -9.23 -11.06
C LYS A 108 15.24 -8.31 -10.02
N SER A 109 14.50 -7.28 -10.43
CA SER A 109 13.77 -6.38 -9.53
C SER A 109 12.67 -7.12 -8.76
N MET A 110 11.89 -7.98 -9.44
CA MET A 110 10.90 -8.83 -8.80
C MET A 110 11.52 -9.78 -7.77
N GLN A 111 12.63 -10.44 -8.13
CA GLN A 111 13.36 -11.32 -7.21
C GLN A 111 13.88 -10.59 -5.98
N GLN A 112 14.36 -9.35 -6.14
CA GLN A 112 14.81 -8.53 -5.01
C GLN A 112 13.64 -8.15 -4.10
N GLY A 113 12.49 -7.75 -4.66
CA GLY A 113 11.27 -7.49 -3.90
C GLY A 113 10.82 -8.72 -3.11
N MET A 114 10.81 -9.90 -3.73
CA MET A 114 10.48 -11.17 -3.07
C MET A 114 11.45 -11.50 -1.94
N ARG A 115 12.76 -11.31 -2.16
CA ARG A 115 13.80 -11.52 -1.14
C ARG A 115 13.61 -10.58 0.07
N ILE A 116 13.22 -9.34 -0.16
CA ILE A 116 12.93 -8.38 0.91
C ILE A 116 11.73 -8.85 1.74
N ILE A 117 10.65 -9.28 1.08
CA ILE A 117 9.45 -9.77 1.77
C ILE A 117 9.80 -11.00 2.62
N GLU A 118 10.41 -12.03 2.02
CA GLU A 118 10.79 -13.27 2.71
C GLU A 118 11.77 -13.00 3.85
N GLY A 119 12.87 -12.30 3.57
CA GLY A 119 13.92 -12.06 4.56
C GLY A 119 13.45 -11.13 5.68
N SER A 120 12.56 -10.18 5.38
CA SER A 120 11.92 -9.38 6.42
C SER A 120 11.04 -10.21 7.33
N CYS A 121 10.22 -11.11 6.76
CA CYS A 121 9.46 -12.06 7.56
C CYS A 121 10.38 -12.90 8.46
N ARG A 122 11.48 -13.45 7.93
CA ARG A 122 12.46 -14.24 8.72
C ARG A 122 12.99 -13.47 9.94
N ASN A 123 13.40 -12.23 9.76
CA ASN A 123 13.94 -11.40 10.85
C ASN A 123 12.86 -11.05 11.89
N ILE A 124 11.63 -10.83 11.45
CA ILE A 124 10.49 -10.53 12.32
C ILE A 124 10.08 -11.75 13.15
N ILE A 125 9.92 -12.92 12.53
CA ILE A 125 9.45 -14.12 13.24
C ILE A 125 10.53 -14.72 14.15
N SER A 126 11.81 -14.54 13.82
CA SER A 126 12.93 -15.00 14.66
C SER A 126 13.14 -14.10 15.88
N ASN A 127 12.56 -12.89 15.88
CA ASN A 127 12.56 -12.00 17.02
C ASN A 127 11.62 -12.51 18.13
N ARG A 128 12.21 -13.23 19.10
CA ARG A 128 11.48 -13.80 20.24
C ARG A 128 10.80 -12.76 21.12
N GLU A 129 11.38 -11.57 21.26
CA GLU A 129 10.79 -10.48 22.04
C GLU A 129 9.47 -10.03 21.40
N PHE A 130 9.49 -9.79 20.08
CA PHE A 130 8.31 -9.42 19.31
C PHE A 130 7.23 -10.51 19.35
N ILE A 131 7.59 -11.78 19.13
CA ILE A 131 6.62 -12.88 19.16
C ILE A 131 5.98 -13.03 20.55
N THR A 132 6.79 -12.92 21.61
CA THR A 132 6.29 -12.98 22.99
C THR A 132 5.37 -11.80 23.30
N TRP A 133 5.72 -10.59 22.84
CA TRP A 133 4.89 -9.42 22.96
C TRP A 133 3.54 -9.62 22.26
N LEU A 134 3.56 -10.03 20.98
CA LEU A 134 2.37 -10.23 20.17
C LEU A 134 1.39 -11.24 20.81
N GLN A 135 1.91 -12.31 21.39
CA GLN A 135 1.11 -13.32 22.10
C GLN A 135 0.47 -12.81 23.40
N LYS A 136 1.11 -11.84 24.07
CA LYS A 136 0.63 -11.26 25.34
C LYS A 136 -0.34 -10.10 25.13
N GLU A 137 -0.32 -9.46 23.97
CA GLU A 137 -1.19 -8.31 23.72
C GLU A 137 -2.67 -8.69 23.62
N HIS A 138 -3.01 -9.91 23.20
CA HIS A 138 -4.40 -10.36 23.05
C HIS A 138 -5.25 -9.40 22.22
N PHE A 139 -4.84 -9.12 20.98
CA PHE A 139 -5.61 -8.29 20.06
C PHE A 139 -6.93 -8.97 19.65
N ASP A 140 -7.99 -8.17 19.50
CA ASP A 140 -9.32 -8.61 19.07
C ASP A 140 -9.46 -8.67 17.55
N LEU A 141 -8.70 -7.84 16.83
CA LEU A 141 -8.80 -7.70 15.38
C LEU A 141 -7.45 -7.29 14.79
N ALA A 142 -7.08 -7.90 13.66
CA ALA A 142 -5.91 -7.49 12.87
C ALA A 142 -6.31 -6.90 11.52
N PHE A 143 -5.55 -5.92 11.04
CA PHE A 143 -5.51 -5.53 9.64
C PHE A 143 -4.19 -5.97 9.02
N ILE A 144 -4.26 -6.51 7.81
CA ILE A 144 -3.12 -6.98 7.05
C ILE A 144 -3.11 -6.27 5.70
N HIS A 145 -2.00 -5.62 5.37
CA HIS A 145 -1.84 -5.04 4.05
C HIS A 145 -1.68 -6.12 2.96
N VAL A 146 -2.31 -5.93 1.81
CA VAL A 146 -2.48 -6.94 0.74
C VAL A 146 -1.19 -7.61 0.22
N TYR A 147 -0.03 -6.94 0.30
CA TYR A 147 1.21 -7.42 -0.32
C TYR A 147 2.01 -8.43 0.50
N GLN A 148 1.52 -8.88 1.66
CA GLN A 148 2.26 -9.75 2.57
C GLN A 148 1.46 -10.98 2.97
N ALA A 149 2.11 -12.14 3.05
CA ALA A 149 1.52 -13.32 3.70
C ALA A 149 2.01 -13.47 5.16
N CYS A 150 3.19 -12.96 5.51
CA CYS A 150 3.76 -13.07 6.86
C CYS A 150 2.80 -12.62 7.98
N PRO A 151 2.09 -11.47 7.86
CA PRO A 151 1.14 -11.07 8.89
C PRO A 151 -0.04 -12.03 9.07
N ILE A 152 -0.40 -12.83 8.06
CA ILE A 152 -1.45 -13.85 8.16
C ILE A 152 -1.01 -14.92 9.16
N GLY A 153 0.27 -15.32 9.11
CA GLY A 153 0.86 -16.20 10.12
C GLY A 153 0.95 -15.52 11.50
N LEU A 154 1.31 -14.24 11.56
CA LEU A 154 1.36 -13.49 12.82
C LEU A 154 0.01 -13.40 13.53
N VAL A 155 -1.10 -13.29 12.79
CA VAL A 155 -2.47 -13.37 13.34
C VAL A 155 -2.69 -14.68 14.10
N ARG A 156 -2.28 -15.81 13.52
CA ARG A 156 -2.38 -17.13 14.16
C ARG A 156 -1.45 -17.27 15.36
N VAL A 157 -0.24 -16.72 15.28
CA VAL A 157 0.73 -16.70 16.39
C VAL A 157 0.21 -15.89 17.57
N GLY A 158 -0.34 -14.70 17.31
CA GLY A 158 -0.96 -13.83 18.31
C GLY A 158 -2.31 -14.32 18.82
N ARG A 159 -2.85 -15.43 18.28
CA ARG A 159 -4.19 -15.96 18.57
C ARG A 159 -5.28 -14.91 18.40
N ILE A 160 -5.14 -14.05 17.38
CA ILE A 160 -6.09 -13.00 17.06
C ILE A 160 -7.31 -13.65 16.40
N PRO A 161 -8.54 -13.42 16.89
CA PRO A 161 -9.69 -14.22 16.51
C PRO A 161 -10.20 -13.92 15.09
N THR A 162 -9.91 -12.74 14.55
CA THR A 162 -10.35 -12.32 13.22
C THR A 162 -9.42 -11.27 12.63
N TRP A 163 -9.47 -11.09 11.31
CA TRP A 163 -8.62 -10.16 10.61
C TRP A 163 -9.25 -9.63 9.32
N ILE A 164 -8.73 -8.52 8.82
CA ILE A 164 -9.20 -7.85 7.61
C ILE A 164 -8.03 -7.67 6.66
N TRP A 165 -8.19 -8.08 5.39
CA TRP A 165 -7.26 -7.65 4.36
C TRP A 165 -7.55 -6.22 3.94
N LEU A 166 -6.53 -5.38 3.97
CA LEU A 166 -6.60 -3.98 3.60
C LEU A 166 -5.88 -3.75 2.26
N ASN A 167 -6.64 -3.46 1.21
CA ASN A 167 -6.11 -3.16 -0.12
C ASN A 167 -6.02 -1.65 -0.29
N SER A 168 -4.82 -1.16 -0.58
CA SER A 168 -4.56 0.26 -0.91
C SER A 168 -4.99 0.65 -2.33
N SER A 169 -5.34 -0.34 -3.15
CA SER A 169 -5.76 -0.23 -4.54
C SER A 169 -7.11 -0.96 -4.73
N PRO A 170 -7.67 -0.98 -5.97
CA PRO A 170 -8.67 -1.96 -6.35
C PRO A 170 -8.32 -3.38 -5.91
N LEU A 171 -9.34 -4.22 -5.76
CA LEU A 171 -9.21 -5.58 -5.24
C LEU A 171 -8.18 -6.39 -6.05
N VAL A 172 -7.04 -6.69 -5.42
CA VAL A 172 -5.90 -7.36 -6.07
C VAL A 172 -6.24 -8.83 -6.38
N ASP A 173 -5.74 -9.32 -7.51
CA ASP A 173 -6.13 -10.63 -8.06
C ASP A 173 -5.84 -11.81 -7.13
N HIS A 174 -4.68 -11.86 -6.47
CA HIS A 174 -4.36 -12.97 -5.55
C HIS A 174 -5.28 -12.98 -4.32
N VAL A 175 -5.72 -11.81 -3.84
CA VAL A 175 -6.71 -11.72 -2.77
C VAL A 175 -8.08 -12.20 -3.27
N ALA A 176 -8.52 -11.68 -4.42
CA ALA A 176 -9.80 -12.05 -5.03
C ALA A 176 -9.95 -13.57 -5.17
N GLN A 177 -8.93 -14.22 -5.73
CA GLN A 177 -8.92 -15.67 -5.93
C GLN A 177 -8.96 -16.46 -4.62
N ARG A 178 -8.37 -15.95 -3.53
CA ARG A 178 -8.25 -16.66 -2.24
C ARG A 178 -9.53 -16.56 -1.45
N ILE A 179 -10.17 -15.41 -1.49
CA ILE A 179 -11.47 -15.20 -0.84
C ILE A 179 -12.64 -15.76 -1.66
N GLY A 180 -12.40 -16.23 -2.89
CA GLY A 180 -13.40 -16.86 -3.75
C GLY A 180 -14.23 -15.88 -4.60
N VAL A 181 -13.73 -14.67 -4.84
CA VAL A 181 -14.35 -13.74 -5.80
C VAL A 181 -14.17 -14.30 -7.21
N PRO A 182 -15.24 -14.47 -8.01
CA PRO A 182 -15.12 -14.94 -9.39
C PRO A 182 -14.31 -13.94 -10.25
N THR A 183 -13.18 -14.39 -10.79
CA THR A 183 -12.36 -13.62 -11.75
C THR A 183 -12.55 -14.19 -13.15
N ILE A 184 -13.43 -13.55 -13.95
CA ILE A 184 -13.76 -14.03 -15.29
C ILE A 184 -12.83 -13.38 -16.33
N PRO A 185 -11.87 -14.11 -16.92
CA PRO A 185 -10.81 -13.49 -17.72
C PRO A 185 -11.30 -12.87 -19.04
N SER A 186 -12.53 -13.19 -19.47
CA SER A 186 -13.10 -12.66 -20.72
C SER A 186 -13.48 -11.18 -20.67
N TYR A 187 -13.68 -10.63 -19.47
CA TYR A 187 -14.05 -9.22 -19.26
C TYR A 187 -13.46 -8.59 -17.99
N VAL A 188 -12.86 -9.37 -17.08
CA VAL A 188 -12.11 -8.88 -15.91
C VAL A 188 -10.61 -9.11 -16.14
N PRO A 189 -9.85 -8.13 -16.64
CA PRO A 189 -8.39 -8.25 -16.74
C PRO A 189 -7.74 -8.22 -15.35
N PRO A 190 -6.55 -8.84 -15.17
CA PRO A 190 -5.74 -8.64 -13.97
C PRO A 190 -5.44 -7.16 -13.75
N LEU A 191 -5.28 -6.74 -12.49
CA LEU A 191 -5.07 -5.33 -12.12
C LEU A 191 -3.83 -4.71 -12.80
N ALA A 192 -2.80 -5.52 -13.04
CA ALA A 192 -1.55 -5.10 -13.68
C ALA A 192 -1.58 -5.16 -15.22
N MET A 193 -2.68 -5.61 -15.83
CA MET A 193 -2.79 -5.72 -17.28
C MET A 193 -3.38 -4.44 -17.87
N GLU A 194 -2.71 -3.89 -18.89
CA GLU A 194 -3.24 -2.80 -19.71
C GLU A 194 -4.41 -3.32 -20.56
N SER A 195 -5.63 -3.12 -20.08
CA SER A 195 -6.84 -3.51 -20.80
C SER A 195 -8.10 -2.80 -20.29
N THR A 196 -9.20 -3.02 -20.99
CA THR A 196 -10.54 -2.54 -20.61
C THR A 196 -11.48 -3.72 -20.37
N ASP A 197 -12.75 -3.44 -20.06
CA ASP A 197 -13.82 -4.45 -20.01
C ASP A 197 -14.23 -4.97 -21.40
N SER A 198 -13.82 -4.28 -22.48
CA SER A 198 -14.01 -4.70 -23.86
C SER A 198 -12.73 -5.27 -24.46
N MET A 199 -12.52 -6.58 -24.24
CA MET A 199 -11.34 -7.31 -24.74
C MET A 199 -11.61 -8.12 -26.01
N ASN A 200 -10.65 -8.11 -26.94
CA ASN A 200 -10.57 -9.05 -28.06
C ASN A 200 -10.04 -10.43 -27.62
N PHE A 201 -10.05 -11.43 -28.50
CA PHE A 201 -9.62 -12.79 -28.16
C PHE A 201 -8.18 -12.88 -27.60
N TYR A 202 -7.26 -12.09 -28.16
CA TYR A 202 -5.86 -12.08 -27.71
C TYR A 202 -5.74 -11.51 -26.30
N GLU A 203 -6.41 -10.39 -26.02
CA GLU A 203 -6.45 -9.79 -24.68
C GLU A 203 -7.11 -10.72 -23.66
N ARG A 204 -8.21 -11.40 -24.01
CA ARG A 204 -8.84 -12.40 -23.14
C ARG A 204 -7.89 -13.57 -22.83
N THR A 205 -7.09 -13.99 -23.80
CA THR A 205 -6.08 -15.03 -23.62
C THR A 205 -4.97 -14.56 -22.68
N LYS A 206 -4.47 -13.34 -22.88
CA LYS A 206 -3.50 -12.72 -21.95
C LYS A 206 -4.06 -12.58 -20.54
N SER A 207 -5.31 -12.16 -20.40
CA SER A 207 -6.00 -12.02 -19.12
C SER A 207 -6.06 -13.36 -18.38
N LEU A 208 -6.43 -14.44 -19.08
CA LEU A 208 -6.43 -15.79 -18.49
C LEU A 208 -5.04 -16.19 -18.00
N ILE A 209 -4.01 -16.00 -18.84
CA ILE A 209 -2.62 -16.30 -18.48
C ILE A 209 -2.20 -15.45 -17.27
N GLY A 210 -2.52 -14.15 -17.27
CA GLY A 210 -2.18 -13.23 -16.21
C GLY A 210 -2.80 -13.61 -14.87
N HIS A 211 -4.08 -13.98 -14.83
CA HIS A 211 -4.75 -14.47 -13.62
C HIS A 211 -4.07 -15.71 -13.03
N VAL A 212 -3.69 -16.66 -13.89
CA VAL A 212 -2.97 -17.88 -13.48
C VAL A 212 -1.57 -17.53 -12.98
N MET A 213 -0.84 -16.68 -13.71
CA MET A 213 0.54 -16.30 -13.36
C MET A 213 0.59 -15.53 -12.04
N THR A 214 -0.27 -14.53 -11.84
CA THR A 214 -0.31 -13.74 -10.59
C THR A 214 -0.60 -14.64 -9.38
N SER A 215 -1.52 -15.60 -9.54
CA SER A 215 -1.82 -16.62 -8.53
C SER A 215 -0.59 -17.44 -8.15
N LEU A 216 0.06 -18.04 -9.16
CA LEU A 216 1.18 -18.95 -8.95
C LEU A 216 2.41 -18.22 -8.42
N VAL A 217 2.66 -16.99 -8.89
CA VAL A 217 3.78 -16.18 -8.45
C VAL A 217 3.65 -15.85 -6.96
N TRP A 218 2.47 -15.43 -6.50
CA TRP A 218 2.26 -15.16 -5.08
C TRP A 218 2.39 -16.42 -4.23
N ASP A 219 1.77 -17.54 -4.63
CA ASP A 219 1.87 -18.80 -3.89
C ASP A 219 3.32 -19.28 -3.79
N ARG A 220 4.06 -19.28 -4.91
CA ARG A 220 5.39 -19.87 -5.00
C ARG A 220 6.47 -19.00 -4.38
N PHE A 221 6.38 -17.68 -4.55
CA PHE A 221 7.46 -16.77 -4.19
C PHE A 221 7.16 -15.88 -2.98
N VAL A 222 5.93 -15.87 -2.47
CA VAL A 222 5.56 -15.13 -1.25
C VAL A 222 5.08 -16.08 -0.16
N ALA A 223 3.94 -16.73 -0.36
CA ALA A 223 3.28 -17.48 0.72
C ALA A 223 3.98 -18.80 1.08
N SER A 224 4.50 -19.56 0.11
CA SER A 224 5.19 -20.83 0.39
C SER A 224 6.51 -20.63 1.14
N PRO A 225 7.43 -19.72 0.71
CA PRO A 225 8.64 -19.44 1.47
C PRO A 225 8.34 -18.98 2.89
N GLU A 226 7.39 -18.06 3.06
CA GLU A 226 7.00 -17.59 4.39
C GLU A 226 6.35 -18.71 5.23
N THR A 227 5.59 -19.63 4.64
CA THR A 227 5.07 -20.82 5.35
C THR A 227 6.20 -21.65 5.94
N GLU A 228 7.26 -21.91 5.17
CA GLU A 228 8.41 -22.68 5.65
C GLU A 228 9.15 -21.94 6.78
N LEU A 229 9.21 -20.62 6.71
CA LEU A 229 9.72 -19.79 7.81
C LEU A 229 8.90 -19.99 9.11
N PHE A 230 7.56 -19.97 9.04
CA PHE A 230 6.75 -20.25 10.22
C PHE A 230 6.94 -21.69 10.74
N ARG A 231 7.15 -22.66 9.84
CA ARG A 231 7.46 -24.04 10.23
C ARG A 231 8.82 -24.18 10.91
N GLU A 232 9.80 -23.42 10.46
CA GLU A 232 11.16 -23.39 11.01
C GLU A 232 11.19 -22.74 12.40
N PHE A 233 10.58 -21.57 12.57
CA PHE A 233 10.77 -20.73 13.77
C PHE A 233 9.65 -20.83 14.81
N ILE A 234 8.44 -21.23 14.42
CA ILE A 234 7.26 -21.22 15.31
C ILE A 234 6.80 -22.64 15.65
N ASP A 235 6.43 -23.44 14.66
CA ASP A 235 5.88 -24.78 14.85
C ASP A 235 6.05 -25.61 13.56
N PRO A 236 6.75 -26.76 13.56
CA PRO A 236 6.90 -27.60 12.38
C PRO A 236 5.59 -28.00 11.68
N THR A 237 4.47 -27.98 12.41
CA THR A 237 3.13 -28.29 11.90
C THR A 237 2.31 -27.05 11.50
N PHE A 238 2.94 -25.87 11.44
CA PHE A 238 2.25 -24.62 11.12
C PHE A 238 1.47 -24.74 9.79
N PRO A 239 0.18 -24.31 9.78
CA PRO A 239 -0.66 -24.42 8.60
C PRO A 239 -0.12 -23.59 7.44
N ASN A 240 -0.46 -23.99 6.22
CA ASN A 240 -0.03 -23.27 5.04
C ASN A 240 -0.66 -21.86 5.02
N LEU A 241 0.16 -20.82 4.80
CA LEU A 241 -0.33 -19.44 4.75
C LEU A 241 -1.33 -19.22 3.62
N ILE A 242 -1.24 -19.97 2.52
CA ILE A 242 -2.21 -19.93 1.41
C ILE A 242 -3.59 -20.41 1.89
N ASP A 243 -3.65 -21.40 2.79
CA ASP A 243 -4.92 -21.89 3.31
C ASP A 243 -5.50 -20.92 4.34
N LEU A 244 -4.67 -20.39 5.25
CA LEU A 244 -5.08 -19.32 6.17
C LEU A 244 -5.61 -18.08 5.43
N ALA A 245 -5.01 -17.75 4.28
CA ALA A 245 -5.41 -16.63 3.45
C ALA A 245 -6.85 -16.79 2.90
N LYS A 246 -7.30 -18.02 2.62
CA LYS A 246 -8.67 -18.30 2.17
C LYS A 246 -9.72 -18.09 3.27
N GLU A 247 -9.30 -18.19 4.52
CA GLU A 247 -10.15 -17.99 5.70
C GLU A 247 -10.41 -16.51 6.02
N CYS A 248 -9.91 -15.58 5.19
CA CYS A 248 -10.15 -14.15 5.38
C CYS A 248 -11.65 -13.82 5.44
N PRO A 249 -12.14 -13.28 6.57
CA PRO A 249 -13.57 -13.04 6.77
C PRO A 249 -14.04 -11.76 6.09
N LEU A 250 -13.15 -10.77 5.90
CA LEU A 250 -13.49 -9.48 5.31
C LEU A 250 -12.30 -8.86 4.59
N VAL A 251 -12.57 -8.24 3.45
CA VAL A 251 -11.59 -7.51 2.65
C VAL A 251 -12.09 -6.09 2.47
N MET A 252 -11.27 -5.12 2.85
CA MET A 252 -11.53 -3.71 2.60
C MET A 252 -10.68 -3.22 1.43
N VAL A 253 -11.31 -2.49 0.52
CA VAL A 253 -10.72 -2.07 -0.76
C VAL A 253 -10.78 -0.55 -0.88
N ASN A 254 -9.63 0.11 -1.03
CA ASN A 254 -9.55 1.56 -1.22
C ASN A 254 -9.92 1.94 -2.66
N SER A 255 -11.18 1.75 -3.00
CA SER A 255 -11.73 2.08 -4.30
C SER A 255 -13.23 2.35 -4.21
N ASN A 256 -13.80 2.86 -5.30
CA ASN A 256 -15.23 3.08 -5.43
C ASN A 256 -15.72 2.30 -6.65
N GLU A 257 -16.79 1.54 -6.46
CA GLU A 257 -17.40 0.68 -7.49
C GLU A 257 -17.78 1.43 -8.78
N LEU A 258 -18.05 2.74 -8.71
CA LEU A 258 -18.38 3.56 -9.88
C LEU A 258 -17.16 3.88 -10.76
N TYR A 259 -15.95 3.74 -10.24
CA TYR A 259 -14.71 4.03 -10.96
C TYR A 259 -13.94 2.76 -11.38
N GLU A 260 -14.39 1.57 -10.95
CA GLU A 260 -13.76 0.31 -11.32
C GLU A 260 -14.38 -0.34 -12.56
N LEU A 261 -13.61 -1.23 -13.20
CA LEU A 261 -14.16 -2.13 -14.21
C LEU A 261 -15.22 -3.05 -13.58
N PRO A 262 -16.32 -3.34 -14.30
CA PRO A 262 -17.36 -4.22 -13.80
C PRO A 262 -16.80 -5.61 -13.49
N ARG A 263 -16.93 -6.03 -12.24
CA ARG A 263 -16.48 -7.34 -11.76
C ARG A 263 -17.47 -7.96 -10.77
N PRO A 264 -17.56 -9.29 -10.70
CA PRO A 264 -18.22 -9.95 -9.58
C PRO A 264 -17.55 -9.57 -8.25
N SER A 265 -18.35 -9.45 -7.20
CA SER A 265 -17.89 -9.19 -5.83
C SER A 265 -18.65 -10.06 -4.83
N LEU A 266 -18.16 -10.13 -3.60
CA LEU A 266 -18.78 -10.84 -2.49
C LEU A 266 -19.18 -9.85 -1.40
N ALA A 267 -20.17 -10.19 -0.58
CA ALA A 267 -20.60 -9.35 0.55
C ALA A 267 -19.48 -9.06 1.57
N LYS A 268 -18.42 -9.88 1.58
CA LYS A 268 -17.23 -9.67 2.40
C LYS A 268 -16.20 -8.70 1.81
N VAL A 269 -16.43 -8.16 0.62
CA VAL A 269 -15.59 -7.13 0.01
C VAL A 269 -16.27 -5.78 0.20
N ILE A 270 -15.64 -4.90 0.99
CA ILE A 270 -16.19 -3.60 1.34
C ILE A 270 -15.33 -2.50 0.73
N ASN A 271 -15.96 -1.67 -0.10
CA ASN A 271 -15.33 -0.50 -0.71
C ASN A 271 -15.24 0.64 0.31
N ILE A 272 -14.01 1.09 0.57
CA ILE A 272 -13.64 2.18 1.48
C ILE A 272 -12.89 3.29 0.73
N GLY A 273 -13.15 3.45 -0.56
CA GLY A 273 -12.50 4.46 -1.39
C GLY A 273 -12.68 5.87 -0.85
N GLY A 274 -11.65 6.71 -1.05
CA GLY A 274 -11.67 8.11 -0.62
C GLY A 274 -11.20 8.34 0.82
N LEU A 275 -10.69 7.31 1.52
CA LEU A 275 -10.05 7.47 2.83
C LEU A 275 -8.90 8.49 2.83
N ASP A 276 -8.25 8.64 1.68
CA ASP A 276 -7.13 9.54 1.50
C ASP A 276 -7.55 11.00 1.28
N MET A 277 -8.83 11.24 0.98
CA MET A 277 -9.41 12.56 0.73
C MET A 277 -9.90 13.18 2.04
N GLN A 278 -8.97 13.65 2.88
CA GLN A 278 -9.35 14.46 4.03
C GLN A 278 -9.71 15.87 3.55
N MET A 279 -10.98 16.26 3.70
CA MET A 279 -11.44 17.63 3.46
C MET A 279 -11.05 18.61 4.58
N GLN A 280 -10.15 18.21 5.48
CA GLN A 280 -9.75 19.03 6.61
C GLN A 280 -8.97 20.26 6.12
N GLN A 281 -9.11 21.36 6.85
CA GLN A 281 -8.60 22.68 6.50
C GLN A 281 -7.12 22.60 6.07
N SER A 282 -6.89 22.72 4.76
CA SER A 282 -5.54 22.61 4.19
C SER A 282 -4.66 23.68 4.82
N ARG A 283 -3.37 23.37 5.06
CA ARG A 283 -2.38 24.41 5.35
C ARG A 283 -2.51 25.50 4.27
N LEU A 284 -2.53 26.76 4.70
CA LEU A 284 -2.54 27.88 3.75
C LEU A 284 -1.36 27.71 2.79
N LEU A 285 -1.62 27.93 1.51
CA LEU A 285 -0.55 27.91 0.51
C LEU A 285 0.50 28.96 0.89
N PRO A 286 1.79 28.69 0.69
CA PRO A 286 2.82 29.73 0.79
C PRO A 286 2.43 30.95 -0.04
N THR A 287 2.71 32.15 0.47
CA THR A 287 2.27 33.41 -0.15
C THR A 287 2.63 33.49 -1.63
N GLU A 288 3.82 33.01 -2.00
CA GLU A 288 4.32 32.94 -3.37
C GLU A 288 3.39 32.11 -4.28
N ILE A 289 3.04 30.89 -3.86
CA ILE A 289 2.14 30.01 -4.63
C ILE A 289 0.73 30.59 -4.66
N SER A 290 0.25 31.13 -3.55
CA SER A 290 -1.10 31.73 -3.49
C SER A 290 -1.25 32.94 -4.41
N THR A 291 -0.19 33.74 -4.57
CA THR A 291 -0.16 34.91 -5.46
C THR A 291 -0.17 34.44 -6.92
N LEU A 292 0.71 33.49 -7.26
CA LEU A 292 0.76 32.90 -8.60
C LEU A 292 -0.54 32.18 -8.98
N ALA A 293 -1.20 31.57 -8.01
CA ALA A 293 -2.49 30.92 -8.20
C ALA A 293 -3.61 31.95 -8.44
N ALA A 294 -3.59 33.09 -7.74
CA ALA A 294 -4.58 34.15 -7.89
C ALA A 294 -4.47 34.90 -9.24
N GLU A 295 -3.26 34.95 -9.82
CA GLU A 295 -3.01 35.56 -11.13
C GLU A 295 -3.29 34.64 -12.31
N ALA A 296 -3.44 33.33 -12.09
CA ALA A 296 -3.60 32.33 -13.15
C ALA A 296 -5.04 32.24 -13.66
N GLU A 297 -5.23 32.12 -14.97
CA GLU A 297 -6.54 31.78 -15.55
C GLU A 297 -6.89 30.30 -15.30
N GLY A 298 -5.88 29.44 -15.28
CA GLY A 298 -5.99 28.03 -14.91
C GLY A 298 -4.73 27.52 -14.22
N ILE A 299 -4.89 26.51 -13.38
CA ILE A 299 -3.78 25.89 -12.64
C ILE A 299 -3.75 24.40 -12.92
N ILE A 300 -2.57 23.88 -13.28
CA ILE A 300 -2.31 22.45 -13.41
C ILE A 300 -1.20 22.05 -12.44
N ILE A 301 -1.50 21.09 -11.57
CA ILE A 301 -0.50 20.45 -10.71
C ILE A 301 -0.04 19.16 -11.41
N PHE A 302 1.27 19.05 -11.63
CA PHE A 302 1.87 17.94 -12.36
C PHE A 302 2.82 17.14 -11.47
N SER A 303 2.56 15.84 -11.30
CA SER A 303 3.41 14.95 -10.51
C SER A 303 3.30 13.50 -10.98
N PHE A 304 4.43 12.80 -10.98
CA PHE A 304 4.52 11.35 -11.19
C PHE A 304 4.53 10.55 -9.86
N GLY A 305 4.23 11.22 -8.75
CA GLY A 305 4.29 10.61 -7.41
C GLY A 305 5.72 10.45 -6.89
N SER A 306 5.90 9.57 -5.90
CA SER A 306 7.18 9.37 -5.22
C SER A 306 8.07 8.29 -5.83
N ILE A 307 7.49 7.36 -6.61
CA ILE A 307 8.20 6.18 -7.15
C ILE A 307 8.80 6.46 -8.54
N ALA A 308 8.20 7.36 -9.32
CA ALA A 308 8.66 7.74 -10.65
C ALA A 308 9.18 9.19 -10.65
N PRO A 309 10.35 9.46 -10.06
CA PRO A 309 10.87 10.83 -9.96
C PRO A 309 11.12 11.45 -11.34
N ILE A 310 10.55 12.64 -11.59
CA ILE A 310 10.66 13.34 -12.89
C ILE A 310 12.13 13.55 -13.28
N GLN A 311 13.04 13.80 -12.34
CA GLN A 311 14.46 14.00 -12.68
C GLN A 311 15.09 12.78 -13.37
N ARG A 312 14.63 11.56 -13.08
CA ARG A 312 15.13 10.31 -13.68
C ARG A 312 14.48 10.00 -15.04
N MET A 313 13.45 10.74 -15.42
CA MET A 313 12.78 10.58 -16.72
C MET A 313 13.74 10.92 -17.87
N PRO A 314 13.68 10.18 -19.01
CA PRO A 314 14.42 10.53 -20.21
C PRO A 314 14.26 12.00 -20.60
N LYS A 315 15.38 12.65 -20.94
CA LYS A 315 15.40 14.10 -21.26
C LYS A 315 14.42 14.47 -22.40
N THR A 316 14.27 13.60 -23.39
CA THR A 316 13.35 13.79 -24.52
C THR A 316 11.89 13.88 -24.06
N TRP A 317 11.49 13.07 -23.07
CA TRP A 317 10.14 13.09 -22.51
C TRP A 317 9.92 14.35 -21.66
N LYS A 318 10.90 14.72 -20.82
CA LYS A 318 10.87 15.97 -20.05
C LYS A 318 10.64 17.18 -20.97
N ILE A 319 11.41 17.27 -22.06
CA ILE A 319 11.27 18.34 -23.06
C ILE A 319 9.89 18.32 -23.72
N ALA A 320 9.36 17.13 -24.04
CA ALA A 320 8.03 17.02 -24.66
C ALA A 320 6.93 17.58 -23.74
N PHE A 321 6.94 17.24 -22.45
CA PHE A 321 6.00 17.79 -21.48
C PHE A 321 6.11 19.32 -21.37
N PHE A 322 7.32 19.85 -21.16
CA PHE A 322 7.43 21.29 -20.96
C PHE A 322 7.19 22.10 -22.23
N LYS A 323 7.50 21.54 -23.41
CA LYS A 323 7.08 22.13 -24.68
C LYS A 323 5.55 22.17 -24.80
N ALA A 324 4.86 21.10 -24.39
CA ALA A 324 3.39 21.09 -24.37
C ALA A 324 2.84 22.15 -23.40
N PHE A 325 3.41 22.28 -22.20
CA PHE A 325 3.00 23.29 -21.22
C PHE A 325 3.17 24.72 -21.77
N SER A 326 4.25 24.98 -22.53
CA SER A 326 4.49 26.29 -23.13
C SER A 326 3.48 26.72 -24.20
N LEU A 327 2.63 25.80 -24.68
CA LEU A 327 1.56 26.11 -25.62
C LEU A 327 0.34 26.76 -24.94
N PHE A 328 0.29 26.76 -23.60
CA PHE A 328 -0.81 27.29 -22.79
C PHE A 328 -0.29 28.37 -21.82
N PRO A 329 0.12 29.55 -22.32
CA PRO A 329 0.70 30.62 -21.49
C PRO A 329 -0.25 31.16 -20.42
N GLU A 330 -1.56 30.99 -20.59
CA GLU A 330 -2.61 31.36 -19.63
C GLU A 330 -2.74 30.39 -18.45
N ILE A 331 -2.16 29.18 -18.56
CA ILE A 331 -2.22 28.14 -17.54
C ILE A 331 -0.89 28.08 -16.77
N HIS A 332 -0.97 28.14 -15.45
CA HIS A 332 0.18 27.97 -14.57
C HIS A 332 0.39 26.49 -14.23
N PHE A 333 1.52 25.93 -14.65
CA PHE A 333 1.91 24.55 -14.38
C PHE A 333 2.85 24.47 -13.16
N PHE A 334 2.41 23.81 -12.10
CA PHE A 334 3.21 23.51 -10.91
C PHE A 334 3.65 22.05 -10.96
N ALA A 335 4.88 21.80 -11.41
CA ALA A 335 5.44 20.46 -11.49
C ALA A 335 6.31 20.13 -10.28
N ARG A 336 6.03 19.01 -9.60
CA ARG A 336 6.89 18.51 -8.51
C ARG A 336 8.21 18.00 -9.09
N TYR A 337 9.31 18.68 -8.80
CA TYR A 337 10.64 18.32 -9.29
C TYR A 337 11.65 18.22 -8.14
N THR A 338 12.24 17.03 -7.96
CA THR A 338 13.12 16.75 -6.81
C THR A 338 14.61 16.69 -7.16
N GLY A 339 14.99 17.02 -8.40
CA GLY A 339 16.38 17.09 -8.83
C GLY A 339 16.89 18.52 -9.04
N ASP A 340 18.22 18.66 -9.14
CA ASP A 340 18.89 19.93 -9.44
C ASP A 340 19.35 20.04 -10.91
N ASP A 341 19.02 19.06 -11.74
CA ASP A 341 19.37 18.99 -13.17
C ASP A 341 18.46 19.81 -14.08
N ALA A 342 17.50 20.55 -13.50
CA ALA A 342 16.71 21.54 -14.21
C ALA A 342 17.60 22.75 -14.58
N ASN A 343 18.45 22.60 -15.60
CA ASN A 343 19.31 23.67 -16.12
C ASN A 343 18.73 24.29 -17.40
N GLY A 344 18.95 25.60 -17.56
CA GLY A 344 18.84 26.38 -18.81
C GLY A 344 17.59 26.11 -19.67
N GLN A 345 17.67 25.11 -20.55
CA GLN A 345 16.56 24.68 -21.41
C GLN A 345 15.35 24.17 -20.63
N LEU A 346 15.53 23.41 -19.55
CA LEU A 346 14.41 22.90 -18.76
C LEU A 346 13.72 24.04 -17.99
N LEU A 347 14.51 24.96 -17.43
CA LEU A 347 14.01 26.17 -16.77
C LEU A 347 13.34 27.16 -17.73
N SER A 348 13.76 27.21 -19.00
CA SER A 348 13.10 28.08 -20.00
C SER A 348 11.66 27.68 -20.30
N TYR A 349 11.26 26.46 -19.94
CA TYR A 349 9.87 25.97 -20.05
C TYR A 349 9.20 25.73 -18.68
N PHE A 350 9.96 25.69 -17.59
CA PHE A 350 9.44 25.63 -16.23
C PHE A 350 9.06 27.04 -15.79
N LEU A 351 7.76 27.31 -15.67
CA LEU A 351 7.30 28.65 -15.36
C LEU A 351 7.62 29.16 -13.94
N ARG A 352 8.12 28.32 -13.01
CA ARG A 352 8.94 28.66 -11.82
C ARG A 352 9.10 27.41 -10.94
N LYS A 353 10.25 27.27 -10.25
CA LYS A 353 10.55 26.19 -9.30
C LYS A 353 9.74 26.40 -8.02
N VAL A 354 9.06 25.36 -7.53
CA VAL A 354 8.53 25.30 -6.16
C VAL A 354 9.41 24.31 -5.41
N ASN A 355 10.10 24.78 -4.37
CA ASN A 355 10.95 23.95 -3.50
C ASN A 355 10.10 23.16 -2.49
#